data_AF-A0A3P6R7F4-F1
#
_entry.id   AF-A0A3P6R7F4-F1
#
_cell.length_a   1.000
_cell.length_b   1.000
_cell.length_c   1.000
_cell.angle_alpha   90.00
_cell.angle_beta   90.00
_cell.angle_gamma   90.00
#
_symmetry.space_group_name_H-M   'P 1'
#
loop_
_entity.id
_entity.type
_entity.pdbx_description
1 polymer ?
#
loop_
_entity_poly.entity_id
_entity_poly.type
_entity_poly.pdbx_seq_one_letter_code
_entity_poly.pdbx_strand_id
1 'polypeptide(L)'
;MADLDIHIWSSAEMDLGAYLILPETIAGAVAKMAHAQYDTGSNLYWIDCNAKFPDIIIDHLYTIRASDLIIKDRRRYVQISNDLCILAVKERATPLMGPMLIGAPFFYHYCVVFDVANKRLGIAESKRYVPV
;
A
#
# COMPACT_ATOMS: atom_id res chain seq x y z
N MET A 1 14.12 -13.37 2.87
CA MET A 1 13.45 -12.62 1.80
C MET A 1 14.04 -11.22 1.80
N ALA A 2 14.37 -10.67 0.63
CA ALA A 2 14.91 -9.32 0.53
C ALA A 2 13.76 -8.33 0.40
N ASP A 3 13.83 -7.20 1.11
CA ASP A 3 12.81 -6.16 1.09
C ASP A 3 12.76 -5.44 -0.27
N LEU A 4 11.58 -4.94 -0.65
CA LEU A 4 11.44 -4.10 -1.84
C LEU A 4 11.70 -2.64 -1.44
N ASP A 5 12.86 -2.16 -1.81
CA ASP A 5 13.26 -0.77 -1.59
C ASP A 5 12.90 0.11 -2.79
N ILE A 6 12.06 1.10 -2.55
CA ILE A 6 11.61 2.05 -3.57
C ILE A 6 12.40 3.36 -3.39
N HIS A 7 13.43 3.55 -4.21
CA HIS A 7 14.18 4.80 -4.29
C HIS A 7 13.36 5.90 -4.98
N ILE A 8 13.06 6.98 -4.26
CA ILE A 8 12.12 8.00 -4.71
C ILE A 8 12.85 9.19 -5.35
N TRP A 9 12.79 9.29 -6.68
CA TRP A 9 13.02 10.57 -7.40
C TRP A 9 11.68 11.26 -7.76
N SER A 10 10.55 10.68 -7.35
CA SER A 10 9.17 11.13 -7.56
C SER A 10 8.56 11.77 -6.30
N SER A 11 7.46 12.51 -6.44
CA SER A 11 6.73 13.05 -5.29
C SER A 11 5.87 11.97 -4.61
N ALA A 12 5.75 12.03 -3.28
CA ALA A 12 4.78 11.25 -2.53
C ALA A 12 3.64 12.16 -2.08
N GLU A 13 2.41 11.74 -2.30
CA GLU A 13 1.19 12.45 -1.90
C GLU A 13 0.47 11.64 -0.83
N MET A 14 0.01 12.30 0.23
CA MET A 14 -0.74 11.64 1.31
C MET A 14 -2.23 11.68 1.01
N ASP A 15 -2.83 10.50 0.86
CA ASP A 15 -4.27 10.35 0.61
C ASP A 15 -4.87 9.46 1.70
N LEU A 16 -5.55 10.10 2.65
CA LEU A 16 -6.15 9.45 3.81
C LEU A 16 -7.30 8.48 3.44
N GLY A 17 -7.79 8.52 2.20
CA GLY A 17 -8.83 7.62 1.69
C GLY A 17 -8.31 6.50 0.78
N ALA A 18 -7.04 6.55 0.36
CA ALA A 18 -6.42 5.54 -0.51
C ALA A 18 -5.78 4.40 0.29
N TYR A 19 -5.45 3.31 -0.39
CA TYR A 19 -4.51 2.30 0.11
C TYR A 19 -3.08 2.72 -0.25
N LEU A 20 -2.44 2.03 -1.19
CA LEU A 20 -1.21 2.45 -1.82
C LEU A 20 -1.46 2.54 -3.33
N ILE A 21 -1.30 3.72 -3.91
CA ILE A 21 -1.46 3.91 -5.37
C ILE A 21 -0.08 4.16 -5.96
N LEU A 22 0.35 3.26 -6.83
CA LEU A 22 1.70 3.23 -7.39
C LEU A 22 1.64 3.32 -8.93
N PRO A 23 2.73 3.79 -9.57
CA PRO A 23 2.92 3.57 -11.00
C PRO A 23 2.74 2.10 -11.37
N GLU A 24 2.09 1.84 -12.51
CA GLU A 24 1.70 0.50 -12.98
C GLU A 24 2.82 -0.55 -12.89
N THR A 25 4.04 -0.17 -13.27
CA THR A 25 5.22 -1.04 -13.20
C THR A 25 5.61 -1.43 -11.78
N ILE A 26 5.47 -0.52 -10.81
CA ILE A 26 5.81 -0.77 -9.40
C ILE A 26 4.69 -1.59 -8.75
N ALA A 27 3.43 -1.21 -8.99
CA ALA A 27 2.26 -1.98 -8.55
C ALA A 27 2.33 -3.43 -9.06
N GLY A 28 2.63 -3.63 -10.34
CA GLY A 28 2.78 -4.95 -10.94
C GLY A 28 3.95 -5.75 -10.36
N ALA A 29 5.06 -5.10 -10.00
CA ALA A 29 6.17 -5.76 -9.31
C ALA A 29 5.76 -6.25 -7.91
N VAL A 30 5.08 -5.40 -7.13
CA VAL A 30 4.55 -5.77 -5.81
C VAL A 30 3.54 -6.91 -5.93
N ALA A 31 2.58 -6.81 -6.86
CA ALA A 31 1.59 -7.85 -7.10
C ALA A 31 2.24 -9.18 -7.48
N LYS A 32 3.27 -9.16 -8.35
CA LYS A 32 4.02 -10.35 -8.73
C LYS A 32 4.75 -11.00 -7.54
N MET A 33 5.37 -10.20 -6.67
CA MET A 33 6.03 -10.68 -5.45
C MET A 33 5.04 -11.28 -4.45
N ALA A 34 3.83 -10.70 -4.40
CA ALA A 34 2.75 -11.13 -3.53
C ALA A 34 1.92 -12.29 -4.10
N HIS A 35 2.25 -12.76 -5.32
CA HIS A 35 1.44 -13.73 -6.08
C HIS A 35 -0.03 -13.31 -6.26
N ALA A 36 -0.27 -12.01 -6.34
CA ALA A 36 -1.59 -11.44 -6.53
C ALA A 36 -1.99 -11.40 -8.01
N GLN A 37 -3.28 -11.49 -8.28
CA GLN A 37 -3.87 -11.49 -9.61
C GLN A 37 -4.67 -10.22 -9.83
N TYR A 38 -4.36 -9.50 -10.91
CA TYR A 38 -5.11 -8.31 -11.29
C TYR A 38 -6.46 -8.69 -11.90
N ASP A 39 -7.53 -8.10 -11.39
CA ASP A 39 -8.87 -8.23 -11.96
C ASP A 39 -9.29 -6.91 -12.62
N THR A 40 -9.38 -6.94 -13.94
CA THR A 40 -9.79 -5.80 -14.76
C THR A 40 -11.22 -5.33 -14.46
N GLY A 41 -12.10 -6.22 -13.99
CA GLY A 41 -13.50 -5.89 -13.70
C GLY A 41 -13.64 -4.98 -12.47
N SER A 42 -12.90 -5.27 -11.41
CA SER A 42 -12.86 -4.46 -10.19
C SER A 42 -11.73 -3.42 -10.15
N ASN A 43 -10.73 -3.53 -11.04
CA ASN A 43 -9.49 -2.74 -11.01
C ASN A 43 -8.77 -2.86 -9.66
N LEU A 44 -8.68 -4.10 -9.16
CA LEU A 44 -8.04 -4.48 -7.90
C LEU A 44 -7.16 -5.71 -8.11
N TYR A 45 -6.26 -5.95 -7.16
CA TYR A 45 -5.51 -7.19 -7.07
C TYR A 45 -6.11 -8.11 -6.02
N TRP A 46 -6.39 -9.34 -6.42
CA TRP A 46 -6.79 -10.43 -5.53
C TRP A 46 -5.57 -11.22 -5.07
N ILE A 47 -5.51 -11.53 -3.79
CA ILE A 47 -4.37 -12.19 -3.14
C ILE A 47 -4.85 -13.27 -2.18
N ASP A 48 -4.04 -14.30 -1.94
CA ASP A 48 -4.26 -15.23 -0.84
C ASP A 48 -4.19 -14.47 0.50
N CYS A 49 -5.19 -14.65 1.37
CA CYS A 49 -5.24 -13.99 2.68
C CYS A 49 -4.06 -14.34 3.62
N ASN A 50 -3.35 -15.43 3.34
CA ASN A 50 -2.17 -15.89 4.07
C ASN A 50 -0.88 -15.71 3.25
N ALA A 51 -0.93 -14.97 2.14
CA ALA A 51 0.23 -14.69 1.32
C ALA A 51 1.36 -14.06 2.15
N LYS A 52 2.58 -14.43 1.82
CA LYS A 52 3.79 -13.88 2.43
C LYS A 52 4.63 -13.26 1.35
N PHE A 53 4.94 -11.99 1.51
CA PHE A 53 5.82 -11.23 0.64
C PHE A 53 6.61 -10.22 1.49
N PRO A 54 7.71 -9.66 0.96
CA PRO A 54 8.52 -8.71 1.69
C PRO A 54 7.77 -7.41 2.01
N ASP A 55 8.20 -6.74 3.08
CA ASP A 55 7.70 -5.42 3.41
C ASP A 55 8.13 -4.41 2.34
N ILE A 56 7.35 -3.33 2.20
CA ILE A 56 7.69 -2.23 1.29
C ILE A 56 8.45 -1.19 2.10
N ILE A 57 9.67 -0.88 1.65
CA ILE A 57 10.51 0.16 2.24
C ILE A 57 10.49 1.38 1.33
N ILE A 58 10.16 2.52 1.93
CA ILE A 58 10.09 3.82 1.27
C ILE A 58 11.28 4.64 1.76
N ASP A 59 12.19 4.95 0.84
CA ASP A 59 13.40 5.76 1.08
C ASP A 59 14.24 5.30 2.27
N HIS A 60 14.37 4.00 2.51
CA HIS A 60 15.09 3.41 3.67
C HIS A 60 14.57 3.80 5.06
N LEU A 61 13.51 4.61 5.14
CA LEU A 61 13.09 5.26 6.38
C LEU A 61 11.74 4.75 6.87
N TYR A 62 10.84 4.41 5.95
CA TYR A 62 9.48 4.02 6.30
C TYR A 62 9.13 2.64 5.78
N THR A 63 8.59 1.80 6.66
CA THR A 63 8.22 0.42 6.37
C THR A 63 6.70 0.29 6.37
N ILE A 64 6.14 -0.17 5.26
CA ILE A 64 4.76 -0.65 5.19
C ILE A 64 4.82 -2.17 5.25
N ARG A 65 4.26 -2.76 6.30
CA ARG A 65 4.31 -4.22 6.47
C ARG A 65 3.43 -4.90 5.43
N ALA A 66 3.90 -6.01 4.88
CA ALA A 66 3.16 -6.80 3.90
C ALA A 66 1.77 -7.23 4.43
N SER A 67 1.68 -7.55 5.73
CA SER A 67 0.42 -7.92 6.38
C SER A 67 -0.64 -6.81 6.36
N ASP A 68 -0.24 -5.54 6.37
CA ASP A 68 -1.16 -4.39 6.35
C ASP A 68 -1.71 -4.10 4.95
N LEU A 69 -1.12 -4.72 3.94
CA LEU A 69 -1.57 -4.63 2.55
C LEU A 69 -2.54 -5.75 2.21
N ILE A 70 -2.84 -6.69 3.12
CA ILE A 70 -3.81 -7.76 2.89
C ILE A 70 -5.13 -7.38 3.57
N ILE A 71 -6.09 -6.92 2.77
CA ILE A 71 -7.42 -6.52 3.26
C ILE A 71 -8.39 -7.69 3.12
N LYS A 72 -8.91 -8.15 4.26
CA LYS A 72 -10.01 -9.11 4.30
C LYS A 72 -11.30 -8.40 3.91
N ASP A 73 -11.97 -8.84 2.84
CA ASP A 73 -13.28 -8.31 2.51
C ASP A 73 -14.30 -8.76 3.57
N ARG A 74 -14.63 -7.86 4.51
CA ARG A 74 -15.63 -8.10 5.55
C ARG A 74 -17.05 -7.91 5.04
N ARG A 75 -17.24 -7.44 3.80
CA ARG A 75 -18.57 -7.34 3.17
C ARG A 75 -18.93 -8.68 2.54
N ARG A 76 -19.63 -9.50 3.32
CA ARG A 76 -20.26 -10.81 2.99
C ARG A 76 -21.14 -10.88 1.72
N TYR A 77 -21.18 -9.85 0.87
CA TYR A 77 -22.07 -9.82 -0.30
C TYR A 77 -21.56 -10.61 -1.50
N VAL A 78 -20.27 -10.92 -1.55
CA VAL A 78 -19.71 -11.84 -2.55
C VAL A 78 -19.00 -12.95 -1.77
N GLN A 79 -19.50 -14.18 -1.85
CA GLN A 79 -18.80 -15.37 -1.35
C GLN A 79 -17.60 -15.64 -2.24
N ILE A 80 -16.62 -14.75 -2.19
CA ILE A 80 -15.27 -15.08 -2.59
C ILE A 80 -14.75 -15.99 -1.47
N SER A 81 -14.07 -17.09 -1.81
CA SER A 81 -13.67 -18.10 -0.82
C SER A 81 -12.97 -17.45 0.39
N ASN A 82 -13.02 -18.10 1.57
CA ASN A 82 -12.43 -17.59 2.82
C ASN A 82 -10.92 -17.27 2.73
N ASP A 83 -10.28 -17.65 1.63
CA ASP A 83 -8.85 -17.51 1.39
C ASP A 83 -8.51 -16.40 0.37
N LEU A 84 -9.50 -15.71 -0.21
CA LEU A 84 -9.25 -14.61 -1.15
C LEU A 84 -9.44 -13.24 -0.47
N CYS A 85 -8.37 -12.45 -0.50
CA CYS A 85 -8.28 -11.11 0.03
C CYS A 85 -7.97 -10.10 -1.08
N ILE A 86 -8.06 -8.81 -0.76
CA ILE A 86 -7.64 -7.73 -1.64
C ILE A 86 -6.23 -7.30 -1.24
N LEU A 87 -5.32 -7.22 -2.21
CA LEU A 87 -4.05 -6.53 -2.02
C LEU A 87 -4.32 -5.03 -2.10
N ALA A 88 -4.00 -4.29 -1.04
CA ALA A 88 -4.20 -2.85 -0.86
C ALA A 88 -3.18 -2.02 -1.69
N VAL A 89 -2.99 -2.42 -2.94
CA VAL A 89 -2.17 -1.74 -3.93
C VAL A 89 -3.04 -1.50 -5.15
N LYS A 90 -2.94 -0.33 -5.74
CA LYS A 90 -3.65 0.00 -6.97
C LYS A 90 -2.72 0.63 -7.97
N GLU A 91 -2.91 0.25 -9.23
CA GLU A 91 -2.20 0.85 -10.35
C GLU A 91 -2.74 2.25 -10.64
N ARG A 92 -1.82 3.17 -10.94
CA ARG A 92 -2.13 4.43 -11.61
C ARG A 92 -1.40 4.44 -12.94
N ALA A 93 -2.13 4.81 -13.99
CA ALA A 93 -1.55 5.10 -15.30
C ALA A 93 -0.76 6.41 -15.21
N THR A 94 0.44 6.33 -14.66
CA THR A 94 1.45 7.39 -14.59
C THR A 94 2.76 6.89 -15.17
N PRO A 95 3.64 7.78 -15.67
CA PRO A 95 5.00 7.40 -16.01
C PRO A 95 5.68 6.71 -14.82
N LEU A 96 6.71 5.88 -15.08
CA LEU A 96 7.50 5.18 -14.06
C LEU A 96 7.98 6.09 -12.91
N MET A 97 8.16 7.39 -13.19
CA MET A 97 8.59 8.44 -12.24
C MET A 97 7.44 9.30 -11.69
N GLY A 98 6.19 8.84 -11.81
CA GLY A 98 5.01 9.54 -11.34
C GLY A 98 4.86 9.51 -9.82
N PRO A 99 4.02 10.39 -9.25
CA PRO A 99 3.82 10.43 -7.81
C PRO A 99 3.16 9.14 -7.30
N MET A 100 3.56 8.74 -6.09
CA MET A 100 2.89 7.68 -5.34
C MET A 100 1.89 8.29 -4.38
N LEU A 101 0.69 7.71 -4.24
CA LEU A 101 -0.22 8.09 -3.17
C LEU A 101 -0.09 7.07 -2.03
N ILE A 102 0.29 7.57 -0.86
CA ILE A 102 0.47 6.78 0.34
C ILE A 102 -0.74 7.02 1.24
N GLY A 103 -1.46 5.95 1.54
CA GLY A 103 -2.73 5.99 2.24
C GLY A 103 -2.78 5.14 3.51
N ALA A 104 -3.96 4.59 3.81
CA ALA A 104 -4.30 3.96 5.09
C ALA A 104 -3.24 2.99 5.67
N PRO A 105 -2.63 2.06 4.88
CA PRO A 105 -1.60 1.15 5.40
C PRO A 105 -0.40 1.84 6.06
N PHE A 106 -0.03 3.03 5.58
CA PHE A 106 1.05 3.82 6.16
C PHE A 106 0.63 4.44 7.50
N PHE A 107 -0.58 4.97 7.58
CA PHE A 107 -1.11 5.63 8.78
C PHE A 107 -1.37 4.66 9.94
N TYR A 108 -1.38 3.34 9.70
CA TYR A 108 -1.46 2.35 10.78
C TYR A 108 -0.20 2.34 11.66
N HIS A 109 0.97 2.63 11.07
CA HIS A 109 2.27 2.64 11.77
C HIS A 109 2.82 4.02 12.00
N TYR A 110 2.40 5.02 11.23
CA TYR A 110 2.96 6.35 11.29
C TYR A 110 1.91 7.40 11.60
N CYS A 111 2.19 8.21 12.64
CA CYS A 111 1.47 9.43 12.90
C CYS A 111 2.03 10.52 12.00
N VAL A 112 1.15 11.16 11.22
CA VAL A 112 1.50 12.27 10.35
C VAL A 112 0.92 13.57 10.90
N VAL A 113 1.78 14.56 11.09
CA VAL A 113 1.40 15.92 11.47
C VAL A 113 1.51 16.84 10.25
N PHE A 114 0.37 17.40 9.85
CA PHE A 114 0.29 18.41 8.79
C PHE A 114 0.55 19.80 9.39
N ASP A 115 1.80 20.25 9.33
CA ASP A 115 2.19 21.60 9.75
C ASP A 115 2.01 22.56 8.56
N VAL A 116 0.74 22.93 8.34
CA VAL A 116 0.30 23.74 7.19
C VAL A 116 0.96 25.11 7.20
N ALA A 117 1.12 25.73 8.38
CA ALA A 117 1.74 27.05 8.52
C ALA A 117 3.18 27.06 8.01
N ASN A 118 3.92 25.98 8.26
CA ASN A 118 5.32 25.83 7.84
C ASN A 118 5.49 25.00 6.57
N LYS A 119 4.40 24.60 5.90
CA LYS A 119 4.38 23.81 4.66
C LYS A 119 5.22 22.54 4.73
N ARG A 120 5.13 21.81 5.85
CA ARG A 120 5.89 20.57 6.06
C ARG A 120 5.03 19.47 6.68
N LEU A 121 5.55 18.26 6.58
CA LEU A 121 4.99 17.07 7.21
C LEU A 121 5.95 16.59 8.29
N GLY A 122 5.41 16.34 9.48
CA GLY A 122 6.09 15.59 10.53
C GLY A 122 5.63 14.15 10.49
N ILE A 123 6.57 13.20 10.49
CA ILE A 123 6.27 11.78 10.48
C ILE A 123 6.98 11.15 11.67
N ALA A 124 6.25 10.40 12.48
CA ALA A 124 6.78 9.65 13.62
C ALA A 124 6.06 8.29 13.73
N GLU A 125 6.70 7.32 14.37
CA GLU A 125 6.03 6.07 14.71
C GLU A 125 4.78 6.34 15.57
N SER A 126 3.69 5.67 15.22
CA SER A 126 2.47 5.70 15.99
C SER A 126 2.64 4.94 17.29
N LYS A 127 2.20 5.54 18.40
CA LYS A 127 2.16 4.88 19.71
C LYS A 127 1.16 3.72 19.77
N ARG A 128 0.24 3.64 18.79
CA ARG A 128 -0.78 2.60 18.71
C ARG A 128 -0.94 2.16 17.27
N TYR A 129 -0.69 0.88 17.04
CA TYR A 129 -1.05 0.21 15.80
C TYR A 129 -2.56 -0.06 15.75
N VAL A 130 -3.21 0.36 14.67
CA VAL A 130 -4.66 0.15 14.46
C VAL A 130 -4.86 -0.42 13.05
N PRO A 131 -4.81 -1.76 12.88
CA PRO A 131 -5.14 -2.38 11.61
C PRO A 131 -6.65 -2.35 11.37
N VAL A 132 -7.04 -2.37 10.09
CA VAL A 132 -8.43 -2.55 9.65
C VAL A 132 -8.71 -4.02 9.40
#